data_AF-A0A1F3PH06-F1
#
_entry.id   AF-A0A1F3PH06-F1
#
_cell.length_a   1.000
_cell.length_b   1.000
_cell.length_c   1.000
_cell.angle_alpha   90.00
_cell.angle_beta   90.00
_cell.angle_gamma   90.00
#
_symmetry.space_group_name_H-M   'P 1'
#
loop_
_entity.id
_entity.type
_entity.pdbx_description
1 polymer ?
#
loop_
_entity_poly.entity_id
_entity_poly.type
_entity_poly.pdbx_seq_one_letter_code
_entity_poly.pdbx_strand_id
1 'polypeptide(L)' 'MKAIELKRDFHALIDSIDNENLLLIFYDLIKRRTSTKEGQLWSKLTKQEQKDLLIAFEESQVPENLISSEEMVKKHKKWL' A
#
# COMPACT_ATOMS: atom_id res chain seq x y z
N MET A 1 -21.54 -0.16 13.28
CA MET A 1 -20.91 0.82 14.17
C MET A 1 -21.09 2.21 13.60
N LYS A 2 -21.55 3.15 14.42
CA LYS A 2 -21.55 4.57 14.05
C LYS A 2 -20.14 5.16 14.24
N ALA A 3 -19.78 6.18 13.47
CA ALA A 3 -18.46 6.80 13.54
C ALA A 3 -18.07 7.25 14.96
N ILE A 4 -19.05 7.62 15.79
CA ILE A 4 -18.81 8.04 17.18
C ILE A 4 -18.43 6.88 18.11
N GLU A 5 -19.05 5.71 17.93
CA GLU A 5 -18.72 4.49 18.68
C GLU A 5 -17.31 4.03 18.32
N LEU A 6 -16.99 4.03 17.02
CA LEU A 6 -15.66 3.68 16.53
C LEU A 6 -14.57 4.58 17.11
N LYS A 7 -14.78 5.90 17.14
CA LYS A 7 -13.81 6.84 17.72
C LYS A 7 -13.58 6.58 19.21
N ARG A 8 -14.65 6.37 19.98
CA ARG A 8 -14.56 6.05 21.41
C ARG A 8 -13.75 4.78 21.63
N ASP A 9 -14.06 3.73 20.89
CA ASP A 9 -13.38 2.44 21.04
C ASP A 9 -11.90 2.55 20.63
N PHE A 10 -11.58 3.41 19.65
CA PHE A 10 -10.20 3.74 19.26
C PHE A 10 -9.42 4.43 20.38
N HIS A 11 -10.02 5.43 21.04
CA HIS A 11 -9.39 6.11 22.17
C HIS A 11 -9.12 5.15 23.32
N ALA A 12 -10.10 4.33 23.70
CA ALA A 12 -9.92 3.33 24.74
C ALA A 12 -8.82 2.31 24.42
N LEU A 13 -8.70 1.90 23.14
CA LEU A 13 -7.62 1.03 22.70
C LEU A 13 -6.25 1.72 22.84
N ILE A 14 -6.12 2.96 22.37
CA ILE A 14 -4.87 3.74 22.49
C ILE A 14 -4.46 3.90 23.96
N ASP A 15 -5.41 4.25 24.82
CA ASP A 15 -5.18 4.46 26.26
C ASP A 15 -4.75 3.16 26.98
N SER A 16 -5.08 2.00 26.42
CA SER A 16 -4.68 0.69 26.99
C SER A 16 -3.27 0.24 26.61
N ILE A 17 -2.57 0.96 25.72
CA ILE A 17 -1.23 0.57 25.23
C ILE A 17 -0.16 1.29 26.04
N ASP A 18 0.53 0.56 26.93
CA ASP A 18 1.68 1.09 27.68
C ASP A 18 3.00 1.01 26.88
N ASN A 19 3.05 0.18 25.85
CA ASN A 19 4.25 -0.02 25.04
C ASN A 19 4.42 1.11 24.02
N GLU A 20 5.36 2.01 24.30
CA GLU A 20 5.66 3.17 23.45
C GLU A 20 6.00 2.80 22.01
N ASN A 21 6.74 1.71 21.78
CA ASN A 21 7.06 1.27 20.42
C ASN A 21 5.81 0.85 19.64
N LEU A 22 4.85 0.21 20.31
CA LEU A 22 3.57 -0.17 19.71
C LEU A 22 2.72 1.08 19.38
N LEU A 23 2.72 2.08 20.27
CA LEU A 23 2.07 3.37 20.02
C LEU A 23 2.69 4.09 18.82
N LEU A 24 4.02 4.10 18.69
CA LEU A 24 4.71 4.70 17.56
C LEU A 24 4.34 4.02 16.24
N ILE A 25 4.32 2.69 16.20
CA ILE A 25 3.90 1.93 15.01
C ILE A 25 2.46 2.29 14.62
N PHE A 26 1.57 2.35 15.60
CA PHE A 26 0.17 2.68 15.39
C PHE A 26 -0.02 4.11 14.86
N TYR A 27 0.65 5.08 15.48
CA TYR A 27 0.66 6.47 15.05
C TYR A 27 1.12 6.60 13.59
N ASP A 28 2.24 5.96 13.26
CA ASP A 28 2.80 6.01 11.91
C ASP A 28 1.85 5.40 10.88
N LEU A 29 1.20 4.28 11.22
CA LEU A 29 0.25 3.61 10.34
C LEU A 29 -0.96 4.52 10.06
N ILE A 30 -1.58 5.06 11.11
CA ILE A 30 -2.77 5.92 10.98
C ILE A 30 -2.42 7.23 10.27
N LYS A 31 -1.27 7.84 10.59
CA LYS A 31 -0.79 9.06 9.93
C LYS A 31 -0.54 8.84 8.44
N ARG A 32 0.11 7.74 8.06
CA ARG A 32 0.34 7.40 6.65
C ARG A 32 -0.98 7.22 5.92
N ARG A 33 -1.93 6.45 6.48
CA ARG A 33 -3.22 6.18 5.85
C ARG A 33 -4.10 7.43 5.71
N THR A 34 -4.06 8.34 6.67
CA THR A 34 -4.84 9.60 6.63
C THR A 34 -4.20 10.67 5.75
N SER A 35 -2.88 10.64 5.58
CA SER A 35 -2.15 11.56 4.70
C SER A 35 -2.03 11.09 3.25
N THR A 36 -2.11 9.78 2.99
CA THR A 36 -2.17 9.24 1.64
C THR A 36 -3.51 9.54 1.01
N LYS A 37 -3.52 10.43 0.01
CA LYS A 37 -4.69 10.63 -0.84
C LYS A 37 -4.87 9.40 -1.72
N GLU A 38 -6.12 8.99 -1.91
CA GLU A 38 -6.45 7.96 -2.88
C GLU A 38 -5.90 8.34 -4.27
N GLY A 39 -5.35 7.38 -4.99
CA GLY A 39 -4.73 7.62 -6.29
C GLY A 39 -3.40 8.39 -6.25
N GLN A 40 -2.80 8.67 -5.09
CA GLN A 40 -1.55 9.44 -5.01
C GLN A 40 -0.38 8.82 -5.80
N LEU A 41 -0.29 7.48 -5.86
CA LEU A 41 0.72 6.80 -6.67
C LEU A 41 0.43 6.96 -8.16
N TRP A 42 -0.82 6.76 -8.56
CA TRP A 42 -1.28 6.97 -9.94
C TRP A 42 -1.05 8.41 -10.41
N SER A 43 -1.31 9.40 -9.55
CA SER A 43 -1.12 10.82 -9.87
C SER A 43 0.34 11.25 -10.00
N LYS A 44 1.28 10.46 -9.47
CA LYS A 44 2.72 10.73 -9.59
C LYS A 44 3.29 10.27 -10.94
N LEU A 45 2.62 9.35 -11.61
CA LEU A 45 3.02 8.86 -12.93
C LEU A 45 2.75 9.92 -13.99
N THR A 46 3.69 10.08 -14.92
CA THR A 46 3.47 10.81 -16.17
C THR A 46 2.39 10.12 -16.99
N LYS A 47 1.83 10.82 -17.99
CA LYS A 47 0.83 10.25 -18.90
C LYS A 47 1.33 9.02 -19.65
N GLN A 48 2.62 9.01 -19.98
CA GLN A 48 3.24 7.86 -20.63
C GLN A 48 3.33 6.67 -19.67
N GLU A 49 3.83 6.88 -18.44
CA GLU A 49 3.91 5.81 -17.43
C GLU A 49 2.53 5.27 -17.03
N GLN A 50 1.50 6.11 -16.97
CA GLN A 50 0.11 5.67 -16.76
C GLN A 50 -0.36 4.74 -17.88
N LYS A 51 -0.06 5.09 -19.13
CA LYS A 51 -0.40 4.27 -20.30
C LYS A 51 0.37 2.95 -20.28
N ASP A 52 1.68 2.99 -20.02
CA ASP A 52 2.52 1.80 -19.97
C ASP A 52 2.07 0.85 -18.85
N LEU A 53 1.67 1.39 -17.70
CA LEU A 53 1.13 0.59 -16.59
C LEU A 53 -0.19 -0.11 -16.96
N LEU A 54 -1.09 0.57 -17.66
CA LEU A 54 -2.34 -0.04 -18.12
C LEU A 54 -2.09 -1.13 -19.16
N ILE A 55 -1.17 -0.89 -20.10
CA ILE A 55 -0.77 -1.90 -21.08
C ILE A 55 -0.18 -3.13 -20.37
N ALA A 56 0.76 -2.93 -19.43
CA ALA A 56 1.34 -4.03 -18.68
C ALA A 56 0.28 -4.82 -17.89
N PHE A 57 -0.74 -4.15 -17.36
CA PHE A 57 -1.86 -4.79 -16.69
C PHE A 57 -2.71 -5.64 -17.66
N GLU A 58 -3.01 -5.13 -18.86
CA GLU A 58 -3.72 -5.89 -19.90
C GLU A 58 -2.90 -7.10 -20.35
N GLU A 59 -1.60 -6.92 -20.63
CA GLU A 59 -0.68 -7.98 -21.04
C GLU A 59 -0.53 -9.06 -19.96
N SER A 60 -0.63 -8.71 -18.67
CA SER A 60 -0.57 -9.67 -17.57
C SER A 60 -1.75 -10.64 -17.50
N GLN A 61 -2.85 -10.33 -18.18
CA GLN A 61 -4.01 -11.22 -18.25
C GLN A 61 -3.85 -12.33 -19.30
N VAL A 62 -2.79 -12.26 -20.12
CA VAL A 62 -2.44 -13.24 -21.15
C VAL A 62 -1.43 -14.22 -20.54
N PRO A 63 -1.83 -15.49 -20.25
CA PRO A 63 -0.96 -16.45 -19.57
C PRO A 63 0.39 -16.68 -20.27
N GLU A 64 0.43 -16.56 -21.59
CA GLU A 64 1.61 -16.74 -22.42
C GLU A 64 2.68 -15.65 -22.19
N ASN A 65 2.29 -14.49 -21.63
CA ASN A 65 3.21 -13.40 -21.29
C ASN A 65 3.80 -13.54 -19.88
N LEU A 66 3.30 -14.49 -19.09
CA LEU A 66 3.73 -14.66 -17.70
C LEU A 66 5.04 -15.43 -17.61
N ILE A 67 5.86 -15.04 -16.63
CA ILE A 67 7.07 -15.76 -16.24
C ILE A 67 6.91 -16.28 -14.82
N SER A 68 7.72 -17.27 -14.44
CA SER A 68 7.74 -17.75 -13.06
C SER A 68 8.23 -16.68 -12.09
N SER A 69 7.85 -16.80 -10.82
CA SER A 69 8.31 -15.89 -9.77
C SER A 69 9.83 -15.94 -9.61
N GLU A 70 10.40 -17.13 -9.73
CA GLU A 70 11.84 -17.40 -9.68
C GLU A 70 12.58 -16.66 -10.80
N GLU A 71 12.04 -16.67 -12.02
CA GLU A 71 12.60 -15.94 -13.16
C GLU A 71 12.53 -14.42 -12.97
N MET A 72 11.42 -13.91 -12.41
CA MET A 72 11.28 -12.48 -12.10
C MET A 72 12.33 -12.03 -11.08
N VAL A 73 12.50 -12.76 -9.99
CA VAL A 73 13.52 -12.48 -8.96
C VAL A 73 14.92 -12.55 -9.55
N LYS A 74 15.21 -13.55 -10.40
CA LYS A 74 16.50 -13.67 -11.08
C LYS A 74 16.78 -12.47 -11.99
N LYS A 75 15.80 -12.03 -12.76
CA LYS A 75 15.91 -10.88 -13.69
C LYS A 75 16.20 -9.57 -12.95
N HIS A 76 15.64 -9.39 -11.76
CA HIS A 76 15.74 -8.14 -10.99
C HIS A 76 16.69 -8.23 -9.78
N LYS A 77 17.52 -9.27 -9.69
CA LYS A 77 18.45 -9.52 -8.58
C LYS A 77 19.41 -8.35 -8.26
N LYS A 78 19.63 -7.42 -9.18
CA LYS A 78 20.47 -6.24 -8.93
C LYS A 78 19.80 -5.21 -8.00
N TRP A 79 18.48 -5.25 -7.86
CA TRP A 79 17.66 -4.27 -7.14
C TRP A 79 16.96 -4.85 -5.90
N LEU A 80 17.12 -6.16 -5.67
CA LEU A 80 16.67 -6.91 -4.49
C LEU A 80 17.88 -7.21 -3.61
#